data_AF-A0A4U8SMK1-F1
#
_entry.id   AF-A0A4U8SMK1-F1
#
_cell.length_a   1.000
_cell.length_b   1.000
_cell.length_c   1.000
_cell.angle_alpha   90.00
_cell.angle_beta   90.00
_cell.angle_gamma   90.00
#
_symmetry.space_group_name_H-M   'P 1'
#
loop_
_entity.id
_entity.type
_entity.pdbx_description
1 polymer ?
#
loop_
_entity_poly.entity_id
_entity_poly.type
_entity_poly.pdbx_seq_one_letter_code
_entity_poly.pdbx_strand_id
1 'polypeptide(L)'
;MKSPMKIFGTMDLESLQLPPQLSNAFCVIGTQQQCMQAIDYTLSKLESRQRVESLILIEPPTPNWQQLHTITSYGCKIYSYFTESQKVDLQHYQDFAQYSLVLIINAPHAK
;
A
#
# COMPACT_ATOMS: atom_id res chain seq x y z
N MET A 1 7.31 21.83 9.64
CA MET A 1 6.72 21.65 8.31
C MET A 1 6.40 20.16 8.15
N LYS A 2 5.13 19.76 8.00
CA LYS A 2 4.79 18.37 7.68
C LYS A 2 5.12 18.17 6.21
N SER A 3 6.09 17.31 5.89
CA SER A 3 6.30 16.87 4.51
C SER A 3 5.03 16.17 4.03
N PRO A 4 4.52 16.49 2.83
CA PRO A 4 3.34 15.80 2.31
C PRO A 4 3.68 14.33 2.08
N MET A 5 2.73 13.46 2.42
CA MET A 5 2.74 12.05 2.07
C MET A 5 3.02 11.88 0.56
N LYS A 6 3.79 10.84 0.20
CA LYS A 6 4.07 10.54 -1.21
C LYS A 6 3.00 9.60 -1.77
N ILE A 7 2.31 10.04 -2.81
CA ILE A 7 1.27 9.27 -3.49
C ILE A 7 1.69 9.04 -4.94
N PHE A 8 1.56 7.80 -5.39
CA PHE A 8 1.72 7.35 -6.76
C PHE A 8 0.33 6.93 -7.27
N GLY A 9 -0.14 7.62 -8.30
CA GLY A 9 -1.42 7.42 -8.95
C GLY A 9 -2.39 8.56 -8.68
N THR A 10 -3.59 8.43 -9.25
CA THR A 10 -4.72 9.33 -8.96
C THR A 10 -5.77 8.53 -8.22
N MET A 11 -6.21 9.06 -7.09
CA MET A 11 -7.31 8.49 -6.31
C MET A 11 -7.86 9.54 -5.36
N ASP A 12 -9.16 9.46 -5.12
CA ASP A 12 -9.78 10.16 -4.00
C ASP A 12 -9.47 9.39 -2.71
N LEU A 13 -8.47 9.86 -1.95
CA LEU A 13 -8.08 9.24 -0.68
C LEU A 13 -9.19 9.34 0.38
N GLU A 14 -10.11 10.29 0.27
CA GLU A 14 -11.22 10.43 1.22
C GLU A 14 -12.20 9.26 1.09
N SER A 15 -12.37 8.74 -0.13
CA SER A 15 -13.22 7.59 -0.42
C SER A 15 -12.72 6.28 0.20
N LEU A 16 -11.41 6.15 0.43
CA LEU A 16 -10.79 4.94 0.97
C LEU A 16 -10.96 4.79 2.48
N GLN A 17 -11.39 5.83 3.19
CA GLN A 17 -11.48 5.81 4.66
C GLN A 17 -10.20 5.27 5.33
N LEU A 18 -9.03 5.64 4.79
CA LEU A 18 -7.74 5.21 5.34
C LEU A 18 -7.66 5.64 6.82
N PRO A 19 -7.33 4.72 7.75
CA PRO A 19 -7.11 5.07 9.14
C PRO A 19 -6.13 6.24 9.26
N PRO A 20 -6.48 7.34 9.98
CA PRO A 20 -5.64 8.52 10.08
C PRO A 20 -4.22 8.25 10.60
N GLN A 21 -4.04 7.15 11.36
CA GLN A 21 -2.76 6.70 11.88
C GLN A 21 -1.80 6.22 10.79
N LEU A 22 -2.34 5.76 9.65
CA LEU A 22 -1.56 5.35 8.49
C LEU A 22 -1.25 6.55 7.58
N SER A 23 -2.05 7.61 7.67
CA SER A 23 -1.85 8.81 6.88
C SER A 23 -0.84 9.77 7.53
N ASN A 24 0.46 9.49 7.37
CA ASN A 24 1.53 10.33 7.90
C ASN A 24 2.58 10.73 6.83
N ALA A 25 3.51 11.60 7.20
CA ALA A 25 4.52 12.18 6.29
C ALA A 25 5.56 11.16 5.78
N PHE A 26 5.69 10.01 6.44
CA PHE A 26 6.58 8.90 6.08
C PHE A 26 5.81 7.73 5.46
N CYS A 27 4.57 7.97 5.04
CA CYS A 27 3.76 7.01 4.31
C CYS A 27 3.94 7.21 2.80
N VAL A 28 4.03 6.08 2.09
CA VAL A 28 3.99 6.01 0.63
C VAL A 28 2.73 5.26 0.23
N ILE A 29 1.98 5.81 -0.73
CA ILE A 29 0.77 5.19 -1.27
C ILE A 29 0.99 4.90 -2.76
N GLY A 30 0.65 3.69 -3.21
CA GLY A 30 0.52 3.34 -4.62
C GLY A 30 -0.91 2.89 -4.92
N THR A 31 -1.54 3.48 -5.93
CA THR A 31 -2.81 2.98 -6.48
C THR A 31 -2.55 1.88 -7.50
N GLN A 32 -3.58 1.12 -7.89
CA GLN A 32 -3.49 -0.07 -8.75
C GLN A 32 -2.45 0.04 -9.88
N GLN A 33 -2.52 1.13 -10.66
CA GLN A 33 -1.66 1.33 -11.83
C GLN A 33 -0.21 1.72 -11.49
N GLN A 34 0.05 2.17 -10.27
CA GLN A 34 1.34 2.71 -9.84
C GLN A 34 1.89 2.07 -8.56
N CYS A 35 1.35 0.92 -8.15
CA CYS A 35 1.88 0.16 -7.01
C CYS A 35 3.37 -0.19 -7.18
N MET A 36 3.80 -0.57 -8.38
CA MET A 36 5.22 -0.86 -8.65
C MET A 36 6.12 0.36 -8.44
N GLN A 37 5.67 1.55 -8.87
CA GLN A 37 6.43 2.79 -8.67
C GLN A 37 6.53 3.15 -7.19
N ALA A 38 5.46 2.90 -6.41
CA ALA A 38 5.47 3.08 -4.97
C ALA A 38 6.43 2.09 -4.27
N ILE A 39 6.49 0.84 -4.72
CA ILE A 39 7.43 -0.18 -4.24
C ILE A 39 8.87 0.25 -4.53
N ASP A 40 9.18 0.58 -5.79
CA ASP A 40 10.53 0.99 -6.21
C ASP A 40 11.00 2.25 -5.47
N TYR A 41 10.11 3.25 -5.33
CA TYR A 41 10.40 4.44 -4.55
C TYR A 41 10.69 4.09 -3.09
N THR A 42 9.84 3.28 -2.46
CA THR A 42 10.01 2.88 -1.07
C THR A 42 11.34 2.17 -0.86
N LEU A 43 11.68 1.22 -1.73
CA LEU A 43 12.94 0.49 -1.67
C LEU A 43 14.13 1.43 -1.80
N SER A 44 14.14 2.30 -2.82
CA SER A 44 15.24 3.26 -3.03
C SER A 44 15.45 4.21 -1.85
N LYS A 45 14.36 4.59 -1.16
CA LYS A 45 14.41 5.43 0.04
C LYS A 45 15.02 4.68 1.22
N LEU A 46 14.56 3.46 1.47
CA LEU A 46 15.06 2.63 2.56
C LEU A 46 16.55 2.28 2.35
N GLU A 47 16.95 1.92 1.13
CA GLU A 47 18.36 1.67 0.76
C GLU A 47 19.25 2.91 0.97
N SER A 48 18.70 4.10 0.70
CA SER A 48 19.36 5.39 0.96
C SER A 48 19.26 5.84 2.42
N ARG A 49 18.84 4.96 3.34
CA ARG A 49 18.62 5.22 4.77
C ARG A 49 17.66 6.38 5.06
N GLN A 50 16.74 6.64 4.12
CA GLN A 50 15.65 7.60 4.32
C GLN A 50 14.46 6.90 4.95
N ARG A 51 13.77 7.61 5.85
CA ARG A 51 12.66 7.05 6.61
C ARG A 51 11.43 6.87 5.73
N VAL A 52 10.94 5.64 5.64
CA VAL A 52 9.60 5.27 5.20
C VAL A 52 9.03 4.33 6.24
N GLU A 53 7.91 4.70 6.85
CA GLU A 53 7.29 3.90 7.92
C GLU A 53 6.30 2.88 7.39
N SER A 54 5.54 3.29 6.36
CA SER A 54 4.48 2.48 5.80
C SER A 54 4.39 2.63 4.30
N LEU A 55 4.16 1.49 3.64
CA LEU A 55 3.77 1.38 2.25
C LEU A 55 2.33 0.88 2.18
N ILE A 56 1.47 1.67 1.55
CA ILE A 56 0.07 1.35 1.30
C ILE A 56 -0.08 1.05 -0.18
N LEU A 57 -0.54 -0.16 -0.52
CA LEU A 57 -0.82 -0.59 -1.88
C LEU A 57 -2.34 -0.76 -2.02
N ILE A 58 -2.95 -0.01 -2.91
CA ILE A 58 -4.39 -0.07 -3.16
C ILE A 58 -4.63 -0.81 -4.46
N GLU A 59 -5.43 -1.88 -4.38
CA GLU A 59 -5.68 -2.81 -5.48
C GLU A 59 -4.38 -3.25 -6.16
N PRO A 60 -3.35 -3.69 -5.42
CA PRO A 60 -2.09 -4.06 -6.04
C PRO A 60 -2.31 -5.20 -7.05
N PRO A 61 -1.75 -5.08 -8.27
CA PRO A 61 -1.57 -6.25 -9.12
C PRO A 61 -0.58 -7.22 -8.46
N THR A 62 -0.39 -8.41 -9.02
CA THR A 62 0.60 -9.37 -8.52
C THR A 62 1.97 -8.71 -8.33
N PRO A 63 2.44 -8.53 -7.08
CA PRO A 63 3.63 -7.77 -6.79
C PRO A 63 4.88 -8.64 -6.90
N ASN A 64 6.03 -7.98 -6.97
CA ASN A 64 7.31 -8.66 -6.80
C ASN A 64 7.54 -8.99 -5.30
N TRP A 65 7.29 -10.24 -4.92
CA TRP A 65 7.42 -10.72 -3.54
C TRP A 65 8.80 -10.48 -2.92
N GLN A 66 9.87 -10.54 -3.72
CA GLN A 66 11.23 -10.30 -3.25
C GLN A 66 11.44 -8.84 -2.82
N GLN A 67 10.85 -7.88 -3.55
CA GLN A 67 10.92 -6.47 -3.18
C GLN A 67 10.12 -6.20 -1.90
N LEU A 68 8.92 -6.78 -1.77
CA LEU A 68 8.11 -6.63 -0.55
C LEU A 68 8.82 -7.21 0.67
N HIS A 69 9.40 -8.42 0.55
CA HIS A 69 10.21 -9.01 1.61
C HIS A 69 11.36 -8.09 2.02
N THR A 70 12.09 -7.54 1.04
CA THR A 70 13.18 -6.60 1.31
C THR A 70 12.69 -5.34 2.03
N ILE A 71 11.54 -4.79 1.63
CA ILE A 71 10.95 -3.61 2.30
C ILE A 71 10.61 -3.93 3.77
N THR A 72 10.03 -5.11 4.05
CA THR A 72 9.71 -5.51 5.44
C THR A 72 10.96 -5.70 6.30
N SER A 73 12.09 -6.13 5.74
CA SER A 73 13.33 -6.33 6.50
C SER A 73 13.97 -5.02 6.97
N TYR A 74 13.67 -3.90 6.31
CA TYR A 74 14.01 -2.56 6.79
C TYR A 74 13.07 -2.03 7.89
N GLY A 75 12.05 -2.80 8.29
CA GLY A 75 11.07 -2.40 9.31
C GLY A 75 9.93 -1.53 8.78
N CYS A 76 9.79 -1.37 7.46
CA CYS A 76 8.65 -0.71 6.84
C CYS A 76 7.42 -1.63 6.88
N LYS A 77 6.27 -1.10 7.30
CA LYS A 77 5.01 -1.85 7.36
C LYS A 77 4.30 -1.78 6.02
N ILE A 78 3.81 -2.91 5.52
CA ILE A 78 3.08 -2.96 4.25
C ILE A 78 1.60 -3.23 4.53
N TYR A 79 0.73 -2.46 3.86
CA TYR A 79 -0.72 -2.61 3.92
C TYR A 79 -1.25 -2.79 2.50
N SER A 80 -1.96 -3.90 2.26
CA SER A 80 -2.59 -4.19 0.96
C SER A 80 -4.09 -3.97 1.08
N TYR A 81 -4.60 -2.94 0.43
CA TYR A 81 -6.00 -2.54 0.45
C TYR A 81 -6.73 -3.05 -0.77
N PHE A 82 -7.84 -3.74 -0.55
CA PHE A 82 -8.75 -4.21 -1.59
C PHE A 82 -10.16 -3.68 -1.31
N THR A 83 -10.81 -3.17 -2.35
CA THR A 83 -12.22 -2.78 -2.34
C THR A 83 -13.06 -3.98 -2.76
N GLU A 84 -14.01 -4.36 -1.92
CA GLU A 84 -14.83 -5.54 -2.14
C GLU A 84 -15.83 -5.27 -3.27
N SER A 85 -15.53 -5.71 -4.50
CA SER A 85 -16.42 -5.52 -5.66
C SER A 85 -17.16 -6.78 -6.11
N GLN A 86 -16.71 -7.99 -5.73
CA GLN A 86 -17.41 -9.27 -5.92
C GLN A 86 -16.64 -10.44 -5.27
N LYS A 87 -17.29 -11.62 -5.21
CA LYS A 87 -16.86 -12.87 -4.53
C LYS A 87 -15.36 -12.94 -4.19
N VAL A 88 -15.10 -12.89 -2.89
CA VAL A 88 -13.78 -13.01 -2.27
C VAL A 88 -13.08 -14.31 -2.70
N ASP A 89 -12.11 -14.20 -3.61
CA ASP A 89 -11.12 -15.25 -3.82
C ASP A 89 -10.03 -15.10 -2.76
N LEU A 90 -10.20 -15.82 -1.64
CA LEU A 90 -9.25 -15.80 -0.52
C LEU A 90 -7.83 -16.21 -0.94
N GLN A 91 -7.69 -16.99 -2.01
CA GLN A 91 -6.39 -17.45 -2.48
C GLN A 91 -5.56 -16.29 -3.02
N HIS A 92 -6.21 -15.32 -3.69
CA HIS A 92 -5.55 -14.09 -4.14
C HIS A 92 -4.93 -13.30 -2.97
N TYR A 93 -5.61 -13.27 -1.82
CA TYR A 93 -5.15 -12.52 -0.65
C TYR A 93 -4.08 -13.24 0.19
N GLN A 94 -3.99 -14.57 0.09
CA GLN A 94 -3.02 -15.37 0.85
C GLN A 94 -1.57 -14.97 0.54
N ASP A 95 -1.26 -14.71 -0.74
CA ASP A 95 0.10 -14.34 -1.12
C ASP A 95 0.48 -12.96 -0.54
N PHE A 96 -0.45 -12.00 -0.55
CA PHE A 96 -0.24 -10.68 0.06
C PHE A 96 -0.10 -10.75 1.58
N ALA A 97 -0.83 -11.65 2.24
CA ALA A 97 -0.80 -11.81 3.69
C ALA A 97 0.57 -12.26 4.23
N GLN A 98 1.45 -12.79 3.37
CA GLN A 98 2.81 -13.18 3.77
C GLN A 98 3.71 -11.96 4.06
N TYR A 99 3.42 -10.81 3.44
CA TYR A 99 4.30 -9.63 3.49
C TYR A 99 3.58 -8.35 3.93
N SER A 100 2.26 -8.38 4.03
CA SER A 100 1.44 -7.21 4.31
C SER A 100 0.25 -7.54 5.20
N LEU A 101 -0.25 -6.53 5.91
CA LEU A 101 -1.59 -6.60 6.48
C LEU A 101 -2.61 -6.37 5.35
N VAL A 102 -3.42 -7.38 5.07
CA VAL A 102 -4.48 -7.30 4.07
C VAL A 102 -5.72 -6.66 4.68
N LEU A 103 -6.25 -5.64 4.02
CA LEU A 103 -7.42 -4.88 4.44
C LEU A 103 -8.45 -4.92 3.32
N ILE A 104 -9.61 -5.52 3.60
CA ILE A 104 -10.74 -5.58 2.66
C ILE A 104 -11.75 -4.54 3.12
N ILE A 105 -11.93 -3.49 2.32
CA ILE A 105 -12.89 -2.42 2.60
C ILE A 105 -14.17 -2.70 1.82
N ASN A 106 -15.27 -2.76 2.54
CA ASN A 106 -16.59 -2.79 1.95
C ASN A 106 -16.98 -1.35 1.59
N ALA A 107 -16.59 -0.89 0.41
CA ALA A 107 -16.98 0.42 -0.08
C ALA A 107 -18.39 0.29 -0.68
N PRO A 108 -19.45 0.88 -0.06
CA PRO A 108 -20.75 0.90 -0.70
C PRO A 108 -20.57 1.62 -2.04
N HIS A 109 -20.93 0.94 -3.14
CA HIS A 109 -20.88 1.53 -4.48
C HIS A 109 -21.41 2.96 -4.43
N ALA A 110 -20.56 3.93 -4.72
CA ALA A 110 -21.03 5.26 -5.08
C ALA A 110 -21.94 5.05 -6.30
N LYS A 111 -23.24 5.27 -6.10
CA LYS A 111 -24.24 5.25 -7.17
C LYS A 111 -23.93 6.33 -8.21
#